data_AF-A0A3M1S3G8-F1
#
_entry.id   AF-A0A3M1S3G8-F1
#
_cell.length_a   1.000
_cell.length_b   1.000
_cell.length_c   1.000
_cell.angle_alpha   90.00
_cell.angle_beta   90.00
_cell.angle_gamma   90.00
#
_symmetry.space_group_name_H-M   'P 1'
#
loop_
_entity.id
_entity.type
_entity.pdbx_description
1 polymer ?
#
loop_
_entity_poly.entity_id
_entity_poly.type
_entity_poly.pdbx_seq_one_letter_code
_entity_poly.pdbx_strand_id
1 'polypeptide(L)'
;MATGKRASCIAAAAWLLLLADPAPAGKADNATTFGPNAELVAGAQALQMGDYADGVRLTLAGLAEVTERRQRAVGLSNLCAGYAGLGEYRKALAACNESLAINPRSWRSYNNRAIAYIGLGRLVEARRDLEAGRALNPDAAKLREVEALLRAREAELRRA
;
A
#
# COMPACT_ATOMS: atom_id res chain seq x y z
N MET A 1 66.67 -1.97 0.51
CA MET A 1 65.21 -1.98 0.73
C MET A 1 64.87 -0.84 1.66
N ALA A 2 64.32 0.26 1.12
CA ALA A 2 63.95 1.47 1.86
C ALA A 2 62.82 2.22 1.12
N THR A 3 62.08 3.05 1.87
CA THR A 3 60.96 3.94 1.51
C THR A 3 59.60 3.23 1.35
N GLY A 4 58.51 3.51 2.06
CA GLY A 4 58.15 4.58 3.00
C GLY A 4 57.23 5.61 2.33
N LYS A 5 55.91 5.53 2.57
CA LYS A 5 54.89 6.61 2.65
C LYS A 5 53.49 5.98 2.78
N ARG A 6 52.85 6.11 3.95
CA ARG A 6 51.73 7.06 4.27
C ARG A 6 50.44 6.78 3.49
N ALA A 7 49.36 6.40 4.19
CA ALA A 7 48.31 7.35 4.58
C ALA A 7 47.13 6.60 5.23
N SER A 8 46.79 7.02 6.44
CA SER A 8 45.54 6.71 7.12
C SER A 8 44.40 7.44 6.39
N CYS A 9 43.34 6.72 6.03
CA CYS A 9 42.09 7.31 5.54
C CYS A 9 40.94 6.93 6.50
N ILE A 10 40.72 7.84 7.44
CA ILE A 10 39.45 8.42 7.91
C ILE A 10 38.16 7.66 7.56
N ALA A 11 37.39 7.44 8.63
CA ALA A 11 36.02 6.98 8.73
C ALA A 11 35.03 7.54 7.68
N ALA A 12 34.10 6.68 7.27
CA ALA A 12 32.78 7.10 6.83
C ALA A 12 31.74 6.35 7.69
N ALA A 13 31.28 7.02 8.74
CA ALA A 13 30.07 6.63 9.46
C ALA A 13 28.90 6.69 8.47
N ALA A 14 28.26 5.55 8.21
CA ALA A 14 27.00 5.51 7.48
C ALA A 14 25.92 6.11 8.38
N TRP A 15 25.63 7.39 8.18
CA TRP A 15 24.44 8.02 8.71
C TRP A 15 23.23 7.33 8.09
N LEU A 16 22.47 6.60 8.90
CA LEU A 16 21.13 6.12 8.57
C LEU A 16 20.22 7.35 8.39
N LEU A 17 20.27 7.95 7.21
CA LEU A 17 19.15 8.72 6.70
C LEU A 17 17.98 7.74 6.56
N LEU A 18 16.86 8.03 7.21
CA LEU A 18 15.57 7.43 6.88
C LEU A 18 15.29 7.78 5.40
N LEU A 19 15.80 6.97 4.49
CA LEU A 19 15.48 7.05 3.09
C LEU A 19 14.02 6.63 2.98
N ALA A 20 13.19 7.64 2.71
CA ALA A 20 11.93 7.45 2.02
C ALA A 20 12.11 6.37 0.95
N ASP A 21 11.29 5.32 0.99
CA ASP A 21 11.26 4.35 -0.10
C ASP A 21 11.09 5.11 -1.42
N PRO A 22 11.98 4.90 -2.41
CA PRO A 22 11.86 5.56 -3.69
C PRO A 22 10.52 5.18 -4.33
N ALA A 23 9.90 6.14 -5.04
CA ALA A 23 8.67 5.89 -5.76
C ALA A 23 8.82 4.65 -6.67
N PRO A 24 7.80 3.79 -6.75
CA PRO A 24 7.91 2.54 -7.50
C PRO A 24 8.12 2.82 -8.99
N ALA A 25 9.15 2.20 -9.58
CA ALA A 25 9.46 2.34 -10.99
C ALA A 25 8.67 1.33 -11.85
N GLY A 26 8.20 1.77 -13.02
CA GLY A 26 7.51 0.93 -14.01
C GLY A 26 5.99 1.13 -14.07
N LYS A 27 5.31 0.42 -14.98
CA LYS A 27 3.84 0.48 -15.13
C LYS A 27 3.13 -0.27 -14.00
N ALA A 28 1.89 0.10 -13.68
CA ALA A 28 1.06 -0.68 -12.78
C ALA A 28 0.97 -2.17 -13.14
N ASP A 29 1.08 -3.03 -12.13
CA ASP A 29 0.73 -4.43 -12.26
C ASP A 29 -0.79 -4.57 -12.16
N ASN A 30 -1.43 -4.86 -13.29
CA ASN A 30 -2.88 -5.02 -13.39
C ASN A 30 -3.32 -6.48 -13.19
N ALA A 31 -2.57 -7.26 -12.39
CA ALA A 31 -2.93 -8.62 -12.04
C ALA A 31 -4.38 -8.69 -11.52
N THR A 32 -5.06 -9.81 -11.81
CA THR A 32 -6.47 -10.03 -11.48
C THR A 32 -6.76 -9.72 -10.02
N THR A 33 -7.77 -8.88 -9.76
CA THR A 33 -8.19 -8.43 -8.42
C THR A 33 -8.80 -9.52 -7.53
N PHE A 34 -9.03 -10.71 -8.09
CA PHE A 34 -9.78 -11.77 -7.43
C PHE A 34 -8.90 -12.82 -6.75
N GLY A 35 -7.58 -12.83 -7.00
CA GLY A 35 -6.66 -13.81 -6.39
C GLY A 35 -6.78 -15.23 -7.00
N PRO A 36 -6.00 -16.21 -6.48
CA PRO A 36 -5.88 -17.54 -7.07
C PRO A 36 -6.98 -18.57 -6.70
N ASN A 37 -7.85 -18.31 -5.72
CA ASN A 37 -8.86 -19.29 -5.26
C ASN A 37 -10.27 -18.69 -5.14
N ALA A 38 -11.26 -19.57 -4.97
CA ALA A 38 -12.68 -19.21 -4.97
C ALA A 38 -13.05 -18.26 -3.82
N GLU A 39 -12.45 -18.42 -2.66
CA GLU A 39 -12.69 -17.58 -1.48
C GLU A 39 -12.17 -16.16 -1.69
N LEU A 40 -11.00 -15.99 -2.31
CA LEU A 40 -10.49 -14.67 -2.67
C LEU A 40 -11.34 -14.01 -3.76
N VAL A 41 -11.89 -14.79 -4.69
CA VAL A 41 -12.83 -14.28 -5.70
C VAL A 41 -14.11 -13.79 -5.02
N ALA A 42 -14.71 -14.61 -4.16
CA ALA A 42 -15.92 -14.28 -3.42
C ALA A 42 -15.70 -13.09 -2.48
N GLY A 43 -14.56 -13.04 -1.79
CA GLY A 43 -14.18 -11.90 -0.96
C GLY A 43 -14.05 -10.61 -1.77
N ALA A 44 -13.41 -10.65 -2.94
CA ALA A 44 -13.32 -9.49 -3.82
C ALA A 44 -14.70 -9.01 -4.32
N GLN A 45 -15.62 -9.94 -4.63
CA GLN A 45 -16.99 -9.62 -5.03
C GLN A 45 -17.79 -8.97 -3.89
N ALA A 46 -17.70 -9.51 -2.67
CA ALA A 46 -18.33 -8.92 -1.50
C ALA A 46 -17.84 -7.47 -1.26
N LEU A 47 -16.52 -7.23 -1.39
CA LEU A 47 -15.95 -5.88 -1.30
C LEU A 47 -16.46 -4.94 -2.40
N GLN A 48 -16.68 -5.44 -3.63
CA GLN A 48 -17.28 -4.66 -4.72
C GLN A 48 -18.72 -4.27 -4.43
N MET A 49 -19.46 -5.11 -3.72
CA MET A 49 -20.83 -4.83 -3.28
C MET A 49 -20.89 -3.94 -2.03
N GLY A 50 -19.75 -3.61 -1.43
CA GLY A 50 -19.67 -2.84 -0.17
C GLY A 50 -19.91 -3.69 1.08
N ASP A 51 -20.03 -5.01 0.95
CA ASP A 51 -20.09 -5.92 2.09
C ASP A 51 -18.67 -6.18 2.62
N TYR A 52 -18.19 -5.23 3.41
CA TYR A 52 -16.83 -5.25 3.92
C TYR A 52 -16.61 -6.37 4.95
N ALA A 53 -17.63 -6.74 5.72
CA ALA A 53 -17.52 -7.77 6.74
C ALA A 53 -17.33 -9.15 6.10
N ASP A 54 -18.19 -9.53 5.15
CA ASP A 54 -18.01 -10.78 4.41
C ASP A 54 -16.79 -10.74 3.50
N GLY A 55 -16.49 -9.58 2.90
CA GLY A 55 -15.28 -9.38 2.10
C GLY A 55 -14.01 -9.68 2.88
N VAL A 56 -13.88 -9.19 4.12
CA VAL A 56 -12.75 -9.49 5.01
C VAL A 56 -12.73 -10.97 5.39
N ARG A 57 -13.88 -11.53 5.81
CA ARG A 57 -13.98 -12.93 6.25
C ARG A 57 -13.55 -13.91 5.15
N LEU A 58 -14.10 -13.75 3.95
CA LEU A 58 -13.79 -14.60 2.80
C LEU A 58 -12.35 -14.42 2.34
N THR A 59 -11.84 -13.18 2.34
CA THR A 59 -10.45 -12.92 1.97
C THR A 59 -9.46 -13.57 2.94
N LEU A 60 -9.74 -13.55 4.25
CA LEU A 60 -8.92 -14.24 5.26
C LEU A 60 -8.94 -15.75 5.06
N ALA A 61 -10.12 -16.34 4.82
CA ALA A 61 -10.24 -17.77 4.51
C ALA A 61 -9.43 -18.15 3.27
N GLY A 62 -9.56 -17.39 2.19
CA GLY A 62 -8.79 -17.63 0.97
C GLY A 62 -7.29 -17.45 1.16
N LEU A 63 -6.85 -16.47 1.95
CA LEU A 63 -5.43 -16.29 2.28
C LEU A 63 -4.86 -17.42 3.16
N ALA A 64 -5.67 -18.13 3.94
CA ALA A 64 -5.19 -19.26 4.73
C ALA A 64 -4.68 -20.41 3.85
N GLU A 65 -5.29 -20.59 2.67
CA GLU A 65 -4.93 -21.65 1.72
C GLU A 65 -3.78 -21.28 0.78
N VAL A 66 -3.44 -19.98 0.65
CA VAL A 66 -2.36 -19.52 -0.22
C VAL A 66 -1.01 -19.61 0.50
N THR A 67 -0.28 -20.69 0.23
CA THR A 67 1.06 -20.95 0.78
C THR A 67 2.16 -20.12 0.11
N GLU A 68 2.03 -19.87 -1.20
CA GLU A 68 3.03 -19.15 -1.99
C GLU A 68 2.97 -17.63 -1.73
N ARG A 69 4.01 -17.09 -1.08
CA ARG A 69 4.07 -15.66 -0.69
C ARG A 69 3.74 -14.70 -1.83
N ARG A 70 4.26 -14.95 -3.05
CA ARG A 70 4.03 -14.10 -4.22
C ARG A 70 2.56 -13.98 -4.62
N GLN A 71 1.76 -15.02 -4.37
CA GLN A 71 0.35 -15.08 -4.76
C GLN A 71 -0.58 -14.39 -3.75
N ARG A 72 -0.08 -14.06 -2.56
CA ARG A 72 -0.86 -13.40 -1.50
C ARG A 72 -1.12 -11.92 -1.75
N ALA A 73 -0.35 -11.28 -2.63
CA ALA A 73 -0.36 -9.82 -2.82
C ALA A 73 -1.77 -9.25 -3.08
N VAL A 74 -2.55 -9.91 -3.94
CA VAL A 74 -3.91 -9.48 -4.28
C VAL A 74 -4.86 -9.64 -3.10
N GLY A 75 -4.86 -10.80 -2.44
CA GLY A 75 -5.69 -11.04 -1.25
C GLY A 75 -5.37 -10.05 -0.13
N LEU A 76 -4.10 -9.74 0.11
CA LEU A 76 -3.68 -8.73 1.08
C LEU A 76 -4.13 -7.31 0.68
N SER A 77 -4.13 -6.97 -0.61
CA SER A 77 -4.67 -5.70 -1.11
C SER A 77 -6.18 -5.58 -0.87
N ASN A 78 -6.93 -6.66 -1.10
CA ASN A 78 -8.36 -6.75 -0.83
C ASN A 78 -8.66 -6.69 0.67
N LEU A 79 -7.88 -7.40 1.49
CA LEU A 79 -8.00 -7.37 2.94
C LEU A 79 -7.77 -5.95 3.48
N CYS A 80 -6.80 -5.23 2.92
CA CYS A 80 -6.60 -3.82 3.22
C CYS A 80 -7.84 -2.96 2.88
N ALA A 81 -8.44 -3.15 1.70
CA ALA A 81 -9.66 -2.45 1.32
C ALA A 81 -10.83 -2.76 2.28
N GLY A 82 -11.02 -4.04 2.63
CA GLY A 82 -12.06 -4.47 3.54
C GLY A 82 -11.91 -3.86 4.94
N TYR A 83 -10.72 -3.95 5.53
CA TYR A 83 -10.45 -3.31 6.82
C TYR A 83 -10.61 -1.79 6.78
N ALA A 84 -10.22 -1.13 5.69
CA ALA A 84 -10.43 0.31 5.53
C ALA A 84 -11.92 0.66 5.46
N GLY A 85 -12.73 -0.13 4.76
CA GLY A 85 -14.19 0.02 4.70
C GLY A 85 -14.88 -0.18 6.04
N LEU A 86 -14.34 -1.05 6.90
CA LEU A 86 -14.80 -1.23 8.28
C LEU A 86 -14.28 -0.18 9.28
N GLY A 87 -13.45 0.78 8.83
CA GLY A 87 -12.81 1.74 9.73
C GLY A 87 -11.66 1.16 10.58
N GLU A 88 -11.26 -0.09 10.34
CA GLU A 88 -10.18 -0.76 11.05
C GLU A 88 -8.80 -0.38 10.47
N TYR A 89 -8.50 0.92 10.44
CA TYR A 89 -7.40 1.47 9.64
C TYR A 89 -6.02 0.91 9.99
N ARG A 90 -5.75 0.55 11.25
CA ARG A 90 -4.47 -0.07 11.63
C ARG A 90 -4.27 -1.45 11.02
N LYS A 91 -5.33 -2.27 10.97
CA LYS A 91 -5.29 -3.59 10.30
C LYS A 91 -5.17 -3.41 8.79
N ALA A 92 -5.85 -2.41 8.23
CA ALA A 92 -5.72 -2.06 6.82
C ALA A 92 -4.27 -1.71 6.45
N LEU A 93 -3.61 -0.84 7.23
CA LEU A 93 -2.20 -0.51 7.01
C LEU A 93 -1.29 -1.73 7.02
N ALA A 94 -1.48 -2.66 7.97
CA ALA A 94 -0.69 -3.90 8.03
C ALA A 94 -0.84 -4.74 6.75
N ALA A 95 -2.08 -4.98 6.30
CA ALA A 95 -2.35 -5.74 5.09
C ALA A 95 -1.82 -5.05 3.83
N CYS A 96 -1.96 -3.73 3.72
CA CYS A 96 -1.41 -2.95 2.62
C CYS A 96 0.12 -2.97 2.58
N ASN A 97 0.78 -2.88 3.73
CA ASN A 97 2.23 -2.96 3.81
C ASN A 97 2.75 -4.33 3.36
N GLU A 98 2.09 -5.42 3.78
CA GLU A 98 2.47 -6.76 3.33
C GLU A 98 2.22 -6.94 1.82
N SER A 99 1.09 -6.43 1.31
CA SER A 99 0.78 -6.43 -0.12
C SER A 99 1.86 -5.70 -0.93
N LEU A 100 2.26 -4.50 -0.50
CA LEU A 100 3.27 -3.68 -1.17
C LEU A 100 4.69 -4.24 -1.04
N ALA A 101 4.99 -4.96 0.05
CA ALA A 101 6.26 -5.69 0.20
C ALA A 101 6.37 -6.85 -0.80
N ILE A 102 5.25 -7.43 -1.24
CA ILE A 102 5.23 -8.49 -2.26
C ILE A 102 5.13 -7.90 -3.67
N ASN A 103 4.26 -6.90 -3.86
CA ASN A 103 4.05 -6.23 -5.13
C ASN A 103 4.09 -4.69 -4.94
N PRO A 104 5.28 -4.07 -5.09
CA PRO A 104 5.42 -2.62 -5.00
C PRO A 104 4.85 -1.88 -6.20
N ARG A 105 4.34 -2.57 -7.23
CA ARG A 105 3.70 -1.97 -8.42
C ARG A 105 2.17 -2.03 -8.36
N SER A 106 1.62 -2.31 -7.19
CA SER A 106 0.17 -2.32 -6.93
C SER A 106 -0.33 -0.91 -6.60
N TRP A 107 -0.77 -0.17 -7.62
CA TRP A 107 -1.44 1.14 -7.42
C TRP A 107 -2.68 1.04 -6.52
N ARG A 108 -3.36 -0.12 -6.54
CA ARG A 108 -4.52 -0.41 -5.67
C ARG A 108 -4.12 -0.47 -4.20
N SER A 109 -3.00 -1.12 -3.87
CA SER A 109 -2.52 -1.19 -2.49
C SER A 109 -2.08 0.18 -1.98
N TYR A 110 -1.45 1.02 -2.82
CA TYR A 110 -1.20 2.41 -2.46
C TYR A 110 -2.49 3.21 -2.23
N ASN A 111 -3.47 3.09 -3.14
CA ASN A 111 -4.77 3.74 -2.98
C ASN A 111 -5.46 3.33 -1.66
N ASN A 112 -5.50 2.04 -1.35
CA ASN A 112 -6.14 1.53 -0.13
C ASN A 112 -5.40 1.98 1.13
N ARG A 113 -4.06 2.01 1.09
CA ARG A 113 -3.23 2.48 2.21
C ARG A 113 -3.42 3.98 2.44
N ALA A 114 -3.57 4.77 1.37
CA ALA A 114 -3.91 6.18 1.46
C ALA A 114 -5.26 6.42 2.15
N ILE A 115 -6.29 5.62 1.85
CA ILE A 115 -7.59 5.69 2.56
C ILE A 115 -7.40 5.43 4.05
N ALA A 116 -6.64 4.39 4.42
CA ALA A 116 -6.37 4.09 5.82
C ALA A 116 -5.58 5.21 6.52
N TYR A 117 -4.61 5.82 5.84
CA TYR A 117 -3.90 6.99 6.36
C TYR A 117 -4.82 8.20 6.56
N ILE A 118 -5.72 8.49 5.61
CA ILE A 118 -6.73 9.55 5.75
C ILE A 118 -7.61 9.29 6.98
N GLY A 119 -8.09 8.06 7.15
CA GLY A 119 -8.90 7.67 8.31
C GLY A 119 -8.19 7.84 9.66
N LEU A 120 -6.86 7.79 9.66
CA LEU A 120 -6.02 8.03 10.84
C LEU A 120 -5.53 9.49 10.98
N GLY A 121 -5.94 10.40 10.09
CA GLY A 121 -5.46 11.79 10.06
C GLY A 121 -4.01 11.96 9.57
N ARG A 122 -3.40 10.90 9.03
CA ARG A 122 -2.01 10.87 8.53
C ARG A 122 -1.95 11.35 7.08
N LEU A 123 -2.31 12.61 6.87
CA LEU A 123 -2.58 13.16 5.53
C LEU A 123 -1.33 13.27 4.65
N VAL A 124 -0.15 13.48 5.25
CA VAL A 124 1.13 13.53 4.51
C VAL A 124 1.47 12.18 3.90
N GLU A 125 1.32 11.09 4.66
CA GLU A 125 1.56 9.74 4.17
C GLU A 125 0.52 9.32 3.11
N ALA A 126 -0.74 9.72 3.30
CA ALA A 126 -1.78 9.50 2.29
C ALA A 126 -1.44 10.17 0.96
N ARG A 127 -0.96 11.43 0.99
CA ARG A 127 -0.54 12.16 -0.21
C ARG A 127 0.57 11.43 -0.97
N ARG A 128 1.58 10.96 -0.24
CA ARG A 128 2.72 10.23 -0.82
C ARG A 128 2.28 8.92 -1.48
N ASP A 129 1.36 8.18 -0.84
CA ASP A 129 0.82 6.96 -1.44
C ASP A 129 0.00 7.25 -2.69
N LEU A 130 -0.79 8.32 -2.71
CA LEU A 130 -1.54 8.72 -3.92
C LEU A 130 -0.60 9.15 -5.05
N GLU A 131 0.50 9.83 -4.74
CA GLU A 131 1.54 10.17 -5.72
C GLU A 131 2.20 8.91 -6.30
N ALA A 132 2.57 7.93 -5.45
CA ALA A 132 3.11 6.65 -5.88
C ALA A 132 2.12 5.85 -6.74
N GLY A 133 0.85 5.78 -6.32
CA GLY A 133 -0.21 5.13 -7.08
C GLY A 133 -0.42 5.77 -8.45
N ARG A 134 -0.40 7.11 -8.53
CA ARG A 134 -0.57 7.86 -9.79
C ARG A 134 0.61 7.68 -10.73
N ALA A 135 1.83 7.59 -10.21
CA ALA A 135 3.01 7.29 -11.02
C ALA A 135 2.88 5.92 -11.71
N LEU A 136 2.24 4.94 -11.06
CA LEU A 136 1.98 3.61 -11.60
C LEU A 136 0.78 3.57 -12.56
N ASN A 137 -0.30 4.27 -12.22
CA ASN A 137 -1.54 4.30 -13.01
C ASN A 137 -2.20 5.70 -12.97
N PRO A 138 -1.86 6.59 -13.92
CA PRO A 138 -2.38 7.96 -13.94
C PRO A 138 -3.89 8.04 -14.24
N ASP A 139 -4.45 7.03 -14.91
CA ASP A 139 -5.83 7.04 -15.39
C ASP A 139 -6.84 6.44 -14.40
N ALA A 140 -6.37 5.86 -13.29
CA ALA A 140 -7.24 5.22 -12.31
C ALA A 140 -8.19 6.22 -11.63
N ALA A 141 -9.49 6.09 -11.91
CA ALA A 141 -10.53 6.94 -11.33
C ALA A 141 -10.54 6.92 -9.80
N LYS A 142 -10.35 5.74 -9.20
CA LYS A 142 -10.32 5.56 -7.73
C LYS A 142 -9.24 6.40 -7.05
N LEU A 143 -8.05 6.56 -7.67
CA LEU A 143 -7.02 7.44 -7.11
C LEU A 143 -7.50 8.91 -7.06
N ARG A 144 -8.14 9.38 -8.13
CA ARG A 144 -8.69 10.75 -8.18
C ARG A 144 -9.79 10.98 -7.15
N GLU A 145 -10.62 9.98 -6.90
CA GLU A 145 -11.64 10.01 -5.84
C GLU A 145 -11.00 10.17 -4.46
N VAL A 146 -10.00 9.33 -4.13
CA VAL A 146 -9.31 9.39 -2.84
C VAL A 146 -8.50 10.69 -2.69
N GLU A 147 -7.94 11.23 -3.77
CA GLU A 147 -7.31 12.55 -3.74
C GLU A 147 -8.29 13.68 -3.45
N ALA A 148 -9.52 13.61 -3.96
CA ALA A 148 -10.55 14.58 -3.63
C ALA A 148 -10.92 14.50 -2.14
N LEU A 149 -11.04 13.29 -1.60
CA LEU A 149 -11.24 13.06 -0.18
C LEU A 149 -10.09 13.65 0.67
N LEU A 150 -8.84 13.40 0.28
CA LEU A 150 -7.67 13.95 0.96
C LEU A 150 -7.70 15.48 0.99
N ARG A 151 -7.98 16.13 -0.15
CA ARG A 151 -8.05 17.60 -0.23
C ARG A 151 -9.16 18.17 0.66
N ALA A 152 -10.30 17.49 0.76
CA ALA A 152 -11.39 17.91 1.64
C ALA A 152 -10.93 17.88 3.11
N ARG A 153 -10.29 16.80 3.55
CA ARG A 153 -9.75 16.68 4.92
C ARG A 153 -8.68 17.71 5.24
N GLU A 154 -7.79 18.01 4.31
CA GLU A 154 -6.80 19.08 4.51
C GLU A 154 -7.44 20.46 4.63
N ALA A 155 -8.49 20.73 3.85
CA ALA A 155 -9.22 21.99 3.92
C ALA A 155 -9.97 22.13 5.26
N GLU A 156 -10.57 21.05 5.77
CA GLU A 156 -11.18 21.01 7.11
C GLU A 156 -10.15 21.39 8.18
N LEU A 157 -8.97 20.76 8.17
CA LEU A 157 -7.91 21.04 9.16
C LEU A 157 -7.33 22.46 9.07
N ARG A 158 -7.30 23.06 7.87
CA ARG A 158 -6.84 24.45 7.70
C ARG A 158 -7.85 25.48 8.22
N ARG A 159 -9.10 25.08 8.41
CA ARG A 159 -10.20 25.96 8.87
C ARG A 159 -10.46 25.84 10.37
N ALA A 160 -9.96 24.79 11.01
CA ALA A 160 -10.02 24.58 12.46
C ALA A 160 -8.93 25.38 13.17
#